data_AF-A0A7M3SA36-F1
#
_entry.id   AF-A0A7M3SA36-F1
#
_cell.length_a   1.000
_cell.length_b   1.000
_cell.length_c   1.000
_cell.angle_alpha   90.00
_cell.angle_beta   90.00
_cell.angle_gamma   90.00
#
_symmetry.space_group_name_H-M   'P 1'
#
loop_
_entity.id
_entity.type
_entity.pdbx_description
1 polymer ?
#
loop_
_entity_poly.entity_id
_entity_poly.type
_entity_poly.pdbx_seq_one_letter_code
_entity_poly.pdbx_strand_id
1 'polypeptide(L)'
;MLTDLPWLKYSEGLDIELLESKEEGKATKGYQKRVEEIRKMEEGAEKELQAGNLLDELFALPVKEDFAFIEPSDLAGIKAERSKNKLQHRKNTANLSDDILYNKIYGAWLGRCAGCLLGQPVEGWQRERIERLLKATGNYPIKHYMSSDIPMEIKEECGVTDYPGVYGNLKKGWINNVETMPEDDDTNYTIMGLRILEIYGAHFTPEDVAECWLDKLPILHLCTAERVAYRNLINLKRPPSSANLRNPYREWIGAQIRADFFGYIAPGNAELSSEMAWRDASISHTKNGIYGEMLIAAMLSAAAVSRDMLYIIKTGLSMIPEKSRLYARIHRVLEWYDSGVDLESAMNKIHQLYNEKLPHDWCHTIPNAMIVCMGLLYGSLDFEKSIGIAVMAGFDTDCNGATVGSILGMVLGADTIPEKWVKPLNNKVKSGIDGIGLAEISDLADRTVRIAKSIRSH
;
A
#
# COMPACT_ATOMS: atom_id res chain seq x y z
N MET A 1 -4.87 22.91 15.44
CA MET A 1 -5.01 22.01 14.28
C MET A 1 -4.41 22.64 13.03
N LEU A 2 -4.92 23.76 12.49
CA LEU A 2 -4.42 24.33 11.22
C LEU A 2 -2.98 24.90 11.25
N THR A 3 -2.46 25.31 12.41
CA THR A 3 -1.09 25.84 12.56
C THR A 3 -0.02 24.75 12.69
N ASP A 4 -0.44 23.50 12.83
CA ASP A 4 0.41 22.34 13.12
C ASP A 4 -0.11 21.13 12.33
N LEU A 5 -0.20 21.33 11.01
CA LEU A 5 -0.55 20.27 10.06
C LEU A 5 0.73 19.69 9.50
N PRO A 6 1.21 18.55 10.03
CA PRO A 6 2.37 17.90 9.48
C PRO A 6 2.12 17.54 8.01
N TRP A 7 3.20 17.40 7.26
CA TRP A 7 3.24 17.01 5.85
C TRP A 7 2.77 18.11 4.85
N LEU A 8 2.31 19.27 5.34
CA LEU A 8 2.01 20.44 4.51
C LEU A 8 3.16 21.45 4.43
N LYS A 9 4.08 21.42 5.40
CA LYS A 9 5.33 22.20 5.41
C LYS A 9 6.43 21.50 4.62
N TYR A 10 7.31 22.27 3.99
CA TYR A 10 8.48 21.75 3.28
C TYR A 10 9.57 21.32 4.25
N SER A 11 9.76 22.05 5.35
CA SER A 11 10.89 21.82 6.26
C SER A 11 10.86 20.47 6.99
N GLU A 12 9.66 19.90 7.20
CA GLU A 12 9.46 18.59 7.85
C GLU A 12 9.97 17.41 7.00
N GLY A 13 10.00 17.58 5.68
CA GLY A 13 10.38 16.54 4.72
C GLY A 13 11.87 16.46 4.41
N LEU A 14 12.72 17.35 4.94
CA LEU A 14 14.10 17.49 4.50
C LEU A 14 14.99 16.28 4.79
N ASP A 15 14.87 15.68 5.99
CA ASP A 15 15.64 14.49 6.33
C ASP A 15 15.24 13.30 5.44
N ILE A 16 13.95 13.23 5.10
CA ILE A 16 13.36 12.16 4.28
C ILE A 16 13.79 12.35 2.82
N GLU A 17 13.72 13.57 2.28
CA GLU A 17 14.24 13.87 0.93
C GLU A 17 15.73 13.53 0.81
N LEU A 18 16.54 13.89 1.83
CA LEU A 18 17.97 13.62 1.79
C LEU A 18 18.27 12.12 1.79
N LEU A 19 17.52 11.35 2.58
CA LEU A 19 17.61 9.90 2.61
C LEU A 19 17.14 9.27 1.28
N GLU A 20 15.94 9.63 0.81
CA GLU A 20 15.38 9.18 -0.47
C GLU A 20 16.35 9.49 -1.62
N SER A 21 16.85 10.73 -1.73
CA SER A 21 17.83 11.12 -2.75
C SER A 21 19.12 10.29 -2.67
N LYS A 22 19.56 9.92 -1.47
CA LYS A 22 20.74 9.04 -1.30
C LYS A 22 20.45 7.62 -1.79
N GLU A 23 19.27 7.09 -1.52
CA GLU A 23 18.84 5.74 -1.92
C GLU A 23 18.55 5.64 -3.42
N GLU A 24 18.08 6.73 -4.03
CA GLU A 24 17.98 6.94 -5.48
C GLU A 24 19.35 7.12 -6.17
N GLY A 25 20.45 7.02 -5.43
CA GLY A 25 21.80 7.08 -5.98
C GLY A 25 22.30 8.49 -6.30
N LYS A 26 21.65 9.55 -5.81
CA LYS A 26 22.07 10.94 -6.10
C LYS A 26 23.31 11.35 -5.32
N ALA A 27 24.01 12.36 -5.83
CA ALA A 27 25.23 12.91 -5.24
C ALA A 27 24.96 13.84 -4.02
N THR A 28 24.49 13.27 -2.90
CA THR A 28 24.03 14.02 -1.71
C THR A 28 25.11 14.45 -0.71
N LYS A 29 26.40 14.26 -1.04
CA LYS A 29 27.51 14.59 -0.13
C LYS A 29 27.54 16.09 0.19
N GLY A 30 27.50 16.43 1.48
CA GLY A 30 27.57 17.82 1.97
C GLY A 30 26.23 18.48 2.28
N TYR A 31 25.09 17.85 1.95
CA TYR A 31 23.77 18.42 2.18
C TYR A 31 23.25 18.26 3.61
N GLN A 32 23.75 17.28 4.38
CA GLN A 32 23.35 17.04 5.77
C GLN A 32 23.45 18.30 6.64
N LYS A 33 24.55 19.05 6.52
CA LYS A 33 24.76 20.27 7.31
C LYS A 33 23.69 21.32 7.01
N ARG A 34 23.28 21.46 5.74
CA ARG A 34 22.24 22.42 5.33
C ARG A 34 20.86 22.02 5.85
N VAL A 35 20.54 20.72 5.84
CA VAL A 35 19.32 20.20 6.46
C VAL A 35 19.30 20.57 7.95
N GLU A 36 20.38 20.32 8.68
CA GLU A 36 20.48 20.65 10.10
C GLU A 36 20.40 22.15 10.40
N GLU A 37 21.01 22.99 9.55
CA GLU A 37 20.93 24.45 9.65
C GLU A 37 19.49 24.94 9.48
N ILE A 38 18.78 24.48 8.44
CA ILE A 38 17.39 24.87 8.20
C ILE A 38 16.46 24.38 9.31
N ARG A 39 16.66 23.14 9.79
CA ARG A 39 15.84 22.59 10.89
C ARG A 39 15.92 23.41 12.17
N LYS A 40 17.07 24.03 12.45
CA LYS A 40 17.31 24.89 13.62
C LYS A 40 16.76 26.30 13.47
N MET A 41 16.32 26.71 12.27
CA MET A 41 15.68 28.01 12.08
C MET A 41 14.34 28.08 12.80
N GLU A 42 13.97 29.30 13.20
CA GLU A 42 12.64 29.59 13.72
C GLU A 42 11.55 29.23 12.69
N GLU A 43 10.43 28.71 13.17
CA GLU A 43 9.27 28.41 12.32
C GLU A 43 8.75 29.67 11.63
N GLY A 44 8.62 29.65 10.30
CA GLY A 44 8.16 30.81 9.55
C GLY A 44 8.45 30.73 8.05
N ALA A 45 8.05 31.77 7.34
CA ALA A 45 8.16 31.84 5.88
C ALA A 45 9.59 31.67 5.36
N GLU A 46 10.59 32.17 6.08
CA GLU A 46 12.00 32.07 5.69
C GLU A 46 12.51 30.62 5.77
N LYS A 47 12.17 29.89 6.84
CA LYS A 47 12.49 28.46 6.97
C LYS A 47 11.87 27.64 5.84
N GLU A 48 10.60 27.90 5.54
CA GLU A 48 9.88 27.20 4.47
C GLU A 48 10.41 27.55 3.07
N LEU A 49 10.85 28.79 2.85
CA LEU A 49 11.51 29.20 1.60
C LEU A 49 12.83 28.46 1.41
N GLN A 50 13.69 28.44 2.43
CA GLN A 50 14.98 27.73 2.36
C GLN A 50 14.80 26.22 2.23
N ALA A 51 13.83 25.64 2.95
CA ALA A 51 13.49 24.23 2.81
C ALA A 51 13.01 23.90 1.40
N GLY A 52 12.10 24.71 0.85
CA GLY A 52 11.61 24.53 -0.53
C GLY A 52 12.74 24.58 -1.57
N ASN A 53 13.66 25.55 -1.44
CA ASN A 53 14.83 25.64 -2.32
C ASN A 53 15.74 24.41 -2.20
N LEU A 54 15.97 23.94 -0.97
CA LEU A 54 16.80 22.75 -0.74
C LEU A 54 16.15 21.48 -1.31
N LEU A 55 14.82 21.33 -1.21
CA LEU A 55 14.10 20.22 -1.86
C LEU A 55 14.28 20.24 -3.38
N ASP A 56 14.15 21.41 -4.01
CA ASP A 56 14.34 21.56 -5.46
C ASP A 56 15.79 21.22 -5.88
N GLU A 57 16.78 21.64 -5.08
CA GLU A 57 18.19 21.31 -5.31
C GLU A 57 18.47 19.82 -5.18
N LEU A 58 18.00 19.17 -4.09
CA LEU A 58 18.17 17.73 -3.87
C LEU A 58 17.51 16.92 -4.99
N PHE A 59 16.31 17.35 -5.42
CA PHE A 59 15.60 16.71 -6.51
C PHE A 59 16.41 16.73 -7.81
N ALA A 60 17.05 17.86 -8.12
CA ALA A 60 17.83 18.09 -9.34
C ALA A 60 19.24 17.47 -9.33
N LEU A 61 19.69 16.88 -8.21
CA LEU A 61 21.00 16.25 -8.15
C LEU A 61 21.16 15.12 -9.18
N PRO A 62 22.32 15.00 -9.83
CA PRO A 62 22.57 13.90 -10.75
C PRO A 62 22.63 12.57 -9.99
N VAL A 63 22.09 11.53 -10.62
CA VAL A 63 22.33 10.14 -10.22
C VAL A 63 23.79 9.81 -10.53
N LYS A 64 24.47 9.16 -9.59
CA LYS A 64 25.87 8.76 -9.76
C LYS A 64 26.01 7.68 -10.84
N GLU A 65 27.08 7.75 -11.62
CA GLU A 65 27.36 6.81 -12.72
C GLU A 65 27.48 5.34 -12.25
N ASP A 66 27.85 5.12 -10.98
CA ASP A 66 28.02 3.80 -10.36
C ASP A 66 26.73 3.28 -9.69
N PHE A 67 25.59 3.98 -9.82
CA PHE A 67 24.32 3.52 -9.28
C PHE A 67 23.84 2.25 -10.02
N ALA A 68 23.58 1.19 -9.27
CA ALA A 68 23.37 -0.15 -9.82
C ALA A 68 21.97 -0.39 -10.44
N PHE A 69 21.03 0.54 -10.25
CA PHE A 69 19.62 0.35 -10.59
C PHE A 69 19.16 1.27 -11.73
N ILE A 70 18.18 0.79 -12.48
CA ILE A 70 17.51 1.53 -13.56
C ILE A 70 16.03 1.63 -13.22
N GLU A 71 15.59 2.84 -12.86
CA GLU A 71 14.27 3.09 -12.26
C GLU A 71 13.55 4.26 -12.97
N PRO A 72 13.02 4.06 -14.20
CA PRO A 72 12.22 5.05 -14.90
C PRO A 72 10.80 5.16 -14.32
N SER A 73 10.24 6.37 -14.25
CA SER A 73 8.85 6.56 -13.77
C SER A 73 7.82 6.60 -14.89
N ASP A 74 8.23 6.88 -16.13
CA ASP A 74 7.30 6.88 -17.27
C ASP A 74 7.01 5.45 -17.75
N LEU A 75 5.77 5.23 -18.21
CA LEU A 75 5.30 3.90 -18.59
C LEU A 75 6.17 3.25 -19.68
N ALA A 76 6.65 4.04 -20.64
CA ALA A 76 7.45 3.53 -21.76
C ALA A 76 8.81 3.02 -21.28
N GLY A 77 9.50 3.81 -20.44
CA GLY A 77 10.74 3.41 -19.77
C GLY A 77 10.54 2.18 -18.89
N ILE A 78 9.47 2.14 -18.10
CA ILE A 78 9.14 0.96 -17.28
C ILE A 78 9.01 -0.29 -18.16
N LYS A 79 8.22 -0.23 -19.24
CA LYS A 79 8.03 -1.35 -20.17
C LYS A 79 9.34 -1.78 -20.84
N ALA A 80 10.23 -0.84 -21.15
CA ALA A 80 11.53 -1.13 -21.77
C ALA A 80 12.49 -1.87 -20.82
N GLU A 81 12.42 -1.60 -19.52
CA GLU A 81 13.31 -2.16 -18.49
C GLU A 81 12.74 -3.41 -17.79
N ARG A 82 11.54 -3.89 -18.18
CA ARG A 82 10.99 -5.18 -17.73
C ARG A 82 11.81 -6.36 -18.30
N SER A 83 11.75 -7.50 -17.61
CA SER A 83 12.41 -8.72 -18.07
C SER A 83 11.93 -9.12 -19.47
N LYS A 84 12.87 -9.44 -20.35
CA LYS A 84 12.58 -9.95 -21.71
C LYS A 84 12.04 -11.38 -21.69
N ASN A 85 12.25 -12.10 -20.58
CA ASN A 85 11.69 -13.41 -20.36
C ASN A 85 10.19 -13.26 -20.05
N LYS A 86 9.39 -13.25 -21.12
CA LYS A 86 7.93 -13.17 -20.99
C LYS A 86 7.45 -14.41 -20.24
N LEU A 87 7.11 -14.24 -18.95
CA LEU A 87 6.19 -15.15 -18.30
C LEU A 87 4.97 -15.28 -19.23
N GLN A 88 4.63 -16.50 -19.61
CA GLN A 88 3.41 -16.71 -20.39
C GLN A 88 2.23 -16.40 -19.48
N HIS A 89 1.74 -15.16 -19.54
CA HIS A 89 0.56 -14.74 -18.82
C HIS A 89 -0.61 -15.56 -19.34
N ARG A 90 -1.07 -16.50 -18.52
CA ARG A 90 -2.25 -17.28 -18.85
C ARG A 90 -3.46 -16.36 -18.67
N LYS A 91 -3.94 -15.76 -19.76
CA LYS A 91 -5.29 -15.18 -19.84
C LYS A 91 -6.36 -16.28 -19.83
N ASN A 92 -6.20 -17.32 -19.02
CA ASN A 92 -7.17 -18.42 -18.96
C ASN A 92 -8.34 -18.02 -18.06
N THR A 93 -9.19 -17.14 -18.59
CA THR A 93 -10.45 -16.73 -17.96
C THR A 93 -11.62 -17.64 -18.35
N ALA A 94 -11.36 -18.71 -19.12
CA ALA A 94 -12.40 -19.62 -19.61
C ALA A 94 -13.18 -20.30 -18.48
N ASN A 95 -12.56 -20.45 -17.31
CA ASN A 95 -13.17 -21.05 -16.11
C ASN A 95 -13.73 -20.01 -15.12
N LEU A 96 -13.74 -18.71 -15.47
CA LEU A 96 -14.33 -17.64 -14.64
C LEU A 96 -15.75 -17.35 -15.11
N SER A 97 -16.70 -18.19 -14.65
CA SER A 97 -18.13 -17.85 -14.71
C SER A 97 -18.43 -16.60 -13.89
N ASP A 98 -19.59 -15.99 -14.10
CA ASP A 98 -20.01 -14.80 -13.37
C ASP A 98 -20.05 -15.05 -11.84
N ASP A 99 -20.57 -16.21 -11.41
CA ASP A 99 -20.63 -16.57 -9.98
C ASP A 99 -19.23 -16.77 -9.38
N ILE A 100 -18.31 -17.42 -10.11
CA ILE A 100 -16.92 -17.60 -9.66
C ILE A 100 -16.22 -16.25 -9.59
N LEU A 101 -16.43 -15.38 -10.58
CA LEU A 101 -15.84 -14.05 -10.62
C LEU A 101 -16.34 -13.19 -9.44
N TYR A 102 -17.65 -13.19 -9.19
CA TYR A 102 -18.23 -12.52 -8.03
C TYR A 102 -17.65 -13.06 -6.73
N ASN A 103 -17.64 -14.38 -6.54
CA ASN A 103 -17.12 -14.99 -5.31
C ASN A 103 -15.65 -14.60 -5.04
N LYS A 104 -14.82 -14.54 -6.09
CA LYS A 104 -13.42 -14.12 -6.00
C LYS A 104 -13.27 -12.63 -5.69
N ILE A 105 -13.99 -11.76 -6.40
CA ILE A 105 -13.93 -10.31 -6.18
C ILE A 105 -14.49 -9.94 -4.79
N TYR A 106 -15.60 -10.55 -4.39
CA TYR A 106 -16.15 -10.37 -3.05
C TYR A 106 -15.21 -10.90 -1.97
N GLY A 107 -14.57 -12.05 -2.23
CA GLY A 107 -13.51 -12.58 -1.37
C GLY A 107 -12.35 -11.61 -1.22
N ALA A 108 -11.91 -10.97 -2.30
CA ALA A 108 -10.84 -9.98 -2.27
C ALA A 108 -11.23 -8.75 -1.43
N TRP A 109 -12.44 -8.20 -1.62
CA TRP A 109 -12.97 -7.11 -0.81
C TRP A 109 -13.05 -7.47 0.69
N LEU A 110 -13.63 -8.63 1.02
CA LEU A 110 -13.72 -9.13 2.39
C LEU A 110 -12.35 -9.36 3.01
N GLY A 111 -11.45 -9.98 2.25
CA GLY A 111 -10.09 -10.27 2.67
C GLY A 111 -9.29 -9.00 2.94
N ARG A 112 -9.45 -7.99 2.08
CA ARG A 112 -8.87 -6.66 2.29
C ARG A 112 -9.35 -6.02 3.58
N CYS A 113 -10.67 -5.94 3.79
CA CYS A 113 -11.23 -5.35 5.01
C CYS A 113 -10.79 -6.13 6.26
N ALA A 114 -10.78 -7.47 6.22
CA ALA A 114 -10.38 -8.28 7.36
C ALA A 114 -8.88 -8.10 7.72
N GLY A 115 -8.02 -8.07 6.70
CA GLY A 115 -6.60 -7.83 6.88
C GLY A 115 -6.29 -6.42 7.41
N CYS A 116 -6.95 -5.41 6.85
CA CYS A 116 -6.84 -4.02 7.29
C CYS A 116 -7.28 -3.87 8.75
N LEU A 117 -8.46 -4.38 9.13
CA LEU A 117 -8.95 -4.34 10.50
C LEU A 117 -8.03 -5.06 11.50
N LEU A 118 -7.36 -6.14 11.07
CA LEU A 118 -6.42 -6.85 11.93
C LEU A 118 -5.17 -5.99 12.25
N GLY A 119 -4.66 -5.26 11.26
CA GLY A 119 -3.46 -4.44 11.40
C GLY A 119 -3.70 -3.05 11.98
N GLN A 120 -4.84 -2.41 11.68
CA GLN A 120 -5.11 -1.01 12.03
C GLN A 120 -4.88 -0.66 13.52
N PRO A 121 -5.29 -1.48 14.52
CA PRO A 121 -5.14 -1.09 15.92
C PRO A 121 -3.69 -0.99 16.41
N VAL A 122 -2.77 -1.66 15.70
CA VAL A 122 -1.34 -1.71 16.01
C VAL A 122 -0.49 -1.03 14.93
N GLU A 123 -1.11 -0.27 14.02
CA GLU A 123 -0.41 0.57 13.06
C GLU A 123 0.58 1.51 13.79
N GLY A 124 1.80 1.60 13.26
CA GLY A 124 2.92 2.34 13.87
C GLY A 124 3.53 1.68 15.12
N TRP A 125 3.08 0.50 15.53
CA TRP A 125 3.75 -0.25 16.61
C TRP A 125 4.95 -1.01 16.06
N GLN A 126 6.02 -1.03 16.87
CA GLN A 126 7.16 -1.89 16.61
C GLN A 126 6.79 -3.36 16.81
N ARG A 127 7.40 -4.25 16.02
CA ARG A 127 7.19 -5.70 16.08
C ARG A 127 7.29 -6.26 17.51
N GLU A 128 8.27 -5.83 18.29
CA GLU A 128 8.46 -6.31 19.67
C GLU A 128 7.24 -5.99 20.56
N ARG A 129 6.62 -4.83 20.37
CA ARG A 129 5.44 -4.41 21.11
C ARG A 129 4.21 -5.23 20.71
N ILE A 130 4.04 -5.49 19.41
CA ILE A 130 2.97 -6.35 18.88
C ILE A 130 3.12 -7.75 19.46
N GLU A 131 4.31 -8.34 19.37
CA GLU A 131 4.60 -9.69 19.90
C GLU A 131 4.32 -9.80 21.40
N ARG A 132 4.70 -8.79 22.18
CA ARG A 132 4.43 -8.73 23.63
C ARG A 132 2.93 -8.77 23.92
N LEU A 133 2.13 -7.94 23.24
CA LEU A 133 0.67 -7.93 23.38
C LEU A 133 0.08 -9.30 23.03
N LEU A 134 0.50 -9.88 21.91
CA LEU A 134 0.01 -11.18 21.46
C LEU A 134 0.34 -12.30 22.45
N LYS A 135 1.55 -12.32 23.00
CA LYS A 135 1.95 -13.32 24.02
C LYS A 135 1.17 -13.13 25.31
N ALA A 136 1.03 -11.90 25.80
CA ALA A 136 0.31 -11.60 27.04
C ALA A 136 -1.18 -11.97 26.98
N THR A 137 -1.78 -11.91 25.79
CA THR A 137 -3.19 -12.23 25.55
C THR A 137 -3.43 -13.66 25.05
N GLY A 138 -2.38 -14.50 24.93
CA GLY A 138 -2.50 -15.87 24.42
C GLY A 138 -2.82 -15.96 22.92
N ASN A 139 -2.61 -14.87 22.17
CA ASN A 139 -2.88 -14.73 20.74
C ASN A 139 -1.59 -14.76 19.89
N TYR A 140 -0.51 -15.38 20.38
CA TYR A 140 0.73 -15.59 19.61
C TYR A 140 0.89 -17.07 19.17
N PRO A 141 1.09 -17.36 17.87
CA PRO A 141 0.87 -16.46 16.73
C PRO A 141 -0.61 -16.04 16.63
N ILE A 142 -0.91 -14.99 15.85
CA ILE A 142 -2.26 -14.44 15.69
C ILE A 142 -3.26 -15.53 15.31
N LYS A 143 -4.33 -15.66 16.11
CA LYS A 143 -5.49 -16.56 15.89
C LYS A 143 -6.82 -15.83 15.86
N HIS A 144 -6.88 -14.65 16.47
CA HIS A 144 -8.07 -13.81 16.56
C HIS A 144 -7.70 -12.35 16.33
N TYR A 145 -8.68 -11.52 16.01
CA TYR A 145 -8.51 -10.07 16.10
C TYR A 145 -8.07 -9.66 17.50
N MET A 146 -7.24 -8.62 17.57
CA MET A 146 -6.81 -8.03 18.84
C MET A 146 -7.93 -7.19 19.46
N SER A 147 -7.97 -7.18 20.80
CA SER A 147 -8.97 -6.48 21.61
C SER A 147 -8.29 -5.52 22.57
N SER A 148 -8.91 -4.37 22.84
CA SER A 148 -8.53 -3.49 23.95
C SER A 148 -9.27 -3.78 25.25
N ASP A 149 -10.25 -4.69 25.21
CA ASP A 149 -10.91 -5.28 26.38
C ASP A 149 -10.05 -6.44 26.89
N ILE A 150 -9.01 -6.08 27.63
CA ILE A 150 -7.96 -6.95 28.18
C ILE A 150 -7.65 -6.50 29.62
N PRO A 151 -7.01 -7.35 30.46
CA PRO A 151 -6.60 -6.97 31.81
C PRO A 151 -5.82 -5.64 31.84
N MET A 152 -6.10 -4.81 32.85
CA MET A 152 -5.55 -3.46 32.94
C MET A 152 -4.01 -3.48 32.99
N GLU A 153 -3.43 -4.48 33.64
CA GLU A 153 -1.98 -4.66 33.75
C GLU A 153 -1.34 -4.83 32.37
N ILE A 154 -1.96 -5.62 31.48
CA ILE A 154 -1.49 -5.81 30.10
C ILE A 154 -1.71 -4.54 29.28
N LYS A 155 -2.85 -3.86 29.49
CA LYS A 155 -3.19 -2.61 28.81
C LYS A 155 -2.13 -1.54 29.08
N GLU A 156 -1.73 -1.38 30.35
CA GLU A 156 -0.68 -0.46 30.78
C GLU A 156 0.70 -0.89 30.27
N GLU A 157 1.08 -2.16 30.43
CA GLU A 157 2.38 -2.68 29.98
C GLU A 157 2.60 -2.50 28.48
N CYS A 158 1.58 -2.80 27.67
CA CYS A 158 1.65 -2.73 26.21
C CYS A 158 1.24 -1.36 25.65
N GLY A 159 0.81 -0.41 26.49
CA GLY A 159 0.32 0.92 26.08
C GLY A 159 -0.91 0.88 25.18
N VAL A 160 -1.80 -0.11 25.36
CA VAL A 160 -3.03 -0.23 24.58
C VAL A 160 -3.98 0.93 24.93
N THR A 161 -4.42 1.66 23.93
CA THR A 161 -5.30 2.83 24.06
C THR A 161 -6.49 2.71 23.12
N ASP A 162 -7.64 3.24 23.51
CA ASP A 162 -8.85 3.24 22.67
C ASP A 162 -8.96 4.49 21.78
N TYR A 163 -8.19 5.54 22.08
CA TYR A 163 -8.31 6.86 21.46
C TYR A 163 -6.94 7.50 21.15
N PRO A 164 -6.89 8.49 20.25
CA PRO A 164 -7.93 8.78 19.24
C PRO A 164 -7.97 7.67 18.18
N GLY A 165 -9.11 7.54 17.48
CA GLY A 165 -9.14 6.85 16.19
C GLY A 165 -8.52 7.70 15.08
N VAL A 166 -8.43 7.13 13.88
CA VAL A 166 -7.95 7.79 12.65
C VAL A 166 -9.12 8.20 11.76
N TYR A 167 -8.93 9.23 10.93
CA TYR A 167 -9.94 9.76 10.02
C TYR A 167 -11.27 10.11 10.73
N GLY A 168 -12.41 9.66 10.19
CA GLY A 168 -13.73 9.82 10.80
C GLY A 168 -14.01 8.91 12.01
N ASN A 169 -13.06 8.09 12.45
CA ASN A 169 -13.29 7.17 13.57
C ASN A 169 -12.99 7.82 14.93
N LEU A 170 -13.93 7.68 15.87
CA LEU A 170 -13.73 8.17 17.24
C LEU A 170 -12.71 7.33 18.02
N LYS A 171 -12.77 6.00 17.84
CA LYS A 171 -11.92 5.03 18.54
C LYS A 171 -11.04 4.28 17.54
N LYS A 172 -9.94 3.72 18.04
CA LYS A 172 -9.13 2.74 17.29
C LYS A 172 -9.93 1.46 17.01
N GLY A 173 -9.68 0.86 15.85
CA GLY A 173 -10.39 -0.31 15.32
C GLY A 173 -10.17 -1.64 16.05
N TRP A 174 -9.96 -1.65 17.38
CA TRP A 174 -9.96 -2.89 18.16
C TRP A 174 -11.29 -3.63 17.94
N ILE A 175 -11.26 -4.97 17.96
CA ILE A 175 -12.45 -5.76 17.61
C ILE A 175 -13.68 -5.45 18.48
N ASN A 176 -13.45 -5.09 19.75
CA ASN A 176 -14.48 -4.70 20.72
C ASN A 176 -14.99 -3.26 20.55
N ASN A 177 -14.40 -2.48 19.64
CA ASN A 177 -14.78 -1.10 19.34
C ASN A 177 -15.47 -0.94 17.98
N VAL A 178 -15.63 -2.01 17.20
CA VAL A 178 -16.15 -1.96 15.84
C VAL A 178 -17.38 -2.83 15.65
N GLU A 179 -18.29 -2.38 14.79
CA GLU A 179 -19.44 -3.15 14.31
C GLU A 179 -19.43 -3.29 12.78
N THR A 180 -18.51 -2.61 12.11
CA THR A 180 -18.29 -2.65 10.67
C THR A 180 -16.80 -2.46 10.40
N MET A 181 -16.34 -2.61 9.16
CA MET A 181 -15.02 -2.08 8.81
C MET A 181 -15.01 -0.55 9.08
N PRO A 182 -14.15 -0.04 9.98
CA PRO A 182 -14.00 1.40 10.20
C PRO A 182 -13.43 2.08 8.96
N GLU A 183 -13.47 3.41 8.92
CA GLU A 183 -12.85 4.12 7.82
C GLU A 183 -11.33 3.91 7.86
N ASP A 184 -10.73 3.68 6.70
CA ASP A 184 -9.30 3.53 6.53
C ASP A 184 -8.90 3.96 5.12
N ASP A 185 -7.70 4.53 4.92
CA ASP A 185 -7.25 4.94 3.60
C ASP A 185 -7.05 3.76 2.64
N ASP A 186 -6.68 2.58 3.13
CA ASP A 186 -6.68 1.32 2.37
C ASP A 186 -8.03 1.11 1.65
N THR A 187 -9.11 1.24 2.41
CA THR A 187 -10.47 1.01 1.89
C THR A 187 -10.98 2.20 1.10
N ASN A 188 -10.65 3.44 1.50
CA ASN A 188 -11.03 4.65 0.78
C ASN A 188 -10.43 4.66 -0.63
N TYR A 189 -9.16 4.33 -0.82
CA TYR A 189 -8.56 4.31 -2.15
C TYR A 189 -9.06 3.16 -3.02
N THR A 190 -9.40 2.01 -2.43
CA THR A 190 -10.04 0.92 -3.20
C THR A 190 -11.42 1.35 -3.72
N ILE A 191 -12.18 2.07 -2.89
CA ILE A 191 -13.46 2.68 -3.30
C ILE A 191 -13.21 3.82 -4.30
N MET A 192 -12.14 4.60 -4.17
CA MET A 192 -11.76 5.63 -5.13
C MET A 192 -11.50 5.04 -6.52
N GLY A 193 -10.79 3.91 -6.61
CA GLY A 193 -10.61 3.18 -7.87
C GLY A 193 -11.94 2.83 -8.53
N LEU A 194 -12.92 2.36 -7.75
CA LEU A 194 -14.29 2.14 -8.23
C LEU A 194 -14.92 3.42 -8.79
N ARG A 195 -14.83 4.53 -8.07
CA ARG A 195 -15.39 5.82 -8.50
C ARG A 195 -14.76 6.34 -9.79
N ILE A 196 -13.44 6.24 -9.92
CA ILE A 196 -12.73 6.65 -11.14
C ILE A 196 -13.28 5.89 -12.35
N LEU A 197 -13.42 4.56 -12.25
CA LEU A 197 -13.91 3.76 -13.37
C LEU A 197 -15.41 3.97 -13.65
N GLU A 198 -16.21 4.28 -12.63
CA GLU A 198 -17.64 4.61 -12.84
C GLU A 198 -17.85 5.96 -13.53
N ILE A 199 -16.96 6.93 -13.30
CA ILE A 199 -17.08 8.28 -13.86
C ILE A 199 -16.41 8.36 -15.25
N TYR A 200 -15.19 7.82 -15.38
CA TYR A 200 -14.33 8.03 -16.54
C TYR A 200 -14.17 6.78 -17.43
N GLY A 201 -14.55 5.60 -16.94
CA GLY A 201 -14.41 4.34 -17.66
C GLY A 201 -12.96 3.85 -17.80
N ALA A 202 -12.77 2.73 -18.50
CA ALA A 202 -11.48 2.00 -18.58
C ALA A 202 -10.33 2.76 -19.27
N HIS A 203 -10.63 3.87 -19.94
CA HIS A 203 -9.66 4.70 -20.65
C HIS A 203 -9.26 5.95 -19.86
N PHE A 204 -9.59 6.02 -18.57
CA PHE A 204 -9.21 7.13 -17.69
C PHE A 204 -7.71 7.46 -17.78
N THR A 205 -7.39 8.74 -17.65
CA THR A 205 -6.02 9.28 -17.64
C THR A 205 -5.58 9.64 -16.22
N PRO A 206 -4.28 9.89 -15.98
CA PRO A 206 -3.82 10.43 -14.70
C PRO A 206 -4.54 11.74 -14.28
N GLU A 207 -4.94 12.57 -15.24
CA GLU A 207 -5.72 13.77 -14.92
C GLU A 207 -7.14 13.47 -14.44
N ASP A 208 -7.79 12.45 -14.98
CA ASP A 208 -9.10 12.00 -14.48
C ASP A 208 -9.01 11.53 -13.02
N VAL A 209 -7.92 10.83 -12.67
CA VAL A 209 -7.63 10.44 -11.27
C VAL A 209 -7.48 11.67 -10.39
N ALA A 210 -6.67 12.64 -10.83
CA ALA A 210 -6.44 13.88 -10.09
C ALA A 210 -7.72 14.70 -9.91
N GLU A 211 -8.56 14.80 -10.94
CA GLU A 211 -9.87 15.46 -10.86
C GLU A 211 -10.81 14.74 -9.90
N CYS A 212 -10.85 13.40 -9.98
CA CYS A 212 -11.66 12.59 -9.06
C CYS A 212 -11.24 12.79 -7.60
N TRP A 213 -9.94 12.87 -7.32
CA TRP A 213 -9.44 13.17 -5.98
C TRP A 213 -9.89 14.53 -5.49
N LEU A 214 -9.71 15.57 -6.31
CA LEU A 214 -10.09 16.94 -6.00
C LEU A 214 -11.58 17.08 -5.69
N ASP A 215 -12.42 16.31 -6.38
CA ASP A 215 -13.87 16.32 -6.22
C ASP A 215 -14.36 15.42 -5.07
N LYS A 216 -13.69 14.30 -4.78
CA LYS A 216 -14.24 13.23 -3.93
C LYS A 216 -13.49 12.94 -2.64
N LEU A 217 -12.29 13.46 -2.41
CA LEU A 217 -11.46 13.07 -1.26
C LEU A 217 -10.91 14.29 -0.50
N PRO A 218 -11.36 14.53 0.75
CA PRO A 218 -10.83 15.62 1.56
C PRO A 218 -9.31 15.50 1.82
N ILE A 219 -8.57 16.60 1.70
CA ILE A 219 -7.10 16.62 1.83
C ILE A 219 -6.56 16.04 3.15
N LEU A 220 -7.32 16.16 4.25
CA LEU A 220 -6.91 15.64 5.57
C LEU A 220 -7.14 14.14 5.74
N HIS A 221 -7.76 13.47 4.76
CA HIS A 221 -7.89 12.02 4.69
C HIS A 221 -6.78 11.38 3.84
N LEU A 222 -5.82 12.18 3.36
CA LEU A 222 -4.65 11.73 2.61
C LEU A 222 -3.43 11.72 3.50
N CYS A 223 -2.49 10.82 3.23
CA CYS A 223 -1.22 10.73 3.95
C CYS A 223 -0.06 11.20 3.06
N THR A 224 1.05 11.60 3.68
CA THR A 224 2.40 11.64 3.10
C THR A 224 2.47 12.13 1.63
N ALA A 225 2.74 11.23 0.67
CA ALA A 225 2.97 11.55 -0.74
C ALA A 225 1.72 12.10 -1.42
N GLU A 226 0.57 11.53 -1.10
CA GLU A 226 -0.73 11.92 -1.62
C GLU A 226 -1.12 13.29 -1.13
N ARG A 227 -0.86 13.61 0.14
CA ARG A 227 -1.12 14.94 0.68
C ARG A 227 -0.26 16.01 0.00
N VAL A 228 1.01 15.71 -0.27
CA VAL A 228 1.89 16.60 -1.04
C VAL A 228 1.40 16.75 -2.49
N ALA A 229 1.04 15.64 -3.14
CA ALA A 229 0.51 15.67 -4.50
C ALA A 229 -0.78 16.49 -4.58
N TYR A 230 -1.69 16.35 -3.61
CA TYR A 230 -2.93 17.12 -3.54
C TYR A 230 -2.66 18.62 -3.37
N ARG A 231 -1.70 19.00 -2.50
CA ARG A 231 -1.22 20.39 -2.40
C ARG A 231 -0.69 20.90 -3.75
N ASN A 232 0.01 20.07 -4.50
CA ASN A 232 0.53 20.43 -5.82
C ASN A 232 -0.61 20.58 -6.86
N LEU A 233 -1.59 19.67 -6.84
CA LEU A 233 -2.78 19.70 -7.71
C LEU A 233 -3.60 20.99 -7.53
N ILE A 234 -3.89 21.39 -6.29
CA ILE A 234 -4.62 22.64 -6.02
C ILE A 234 -3.82 23.90 -6.42
N ASN A 235 -2.49 23.77 -6.58
CA ASN A 235 -1.61 24.80 -7.13
C ASN A 235 -1.39 24.64 -8.65
N LEU A 236 -2.31 23.96 -9.34
CA LEU A 236 -2.34 23.76 -10.79
C LEU A 236 -1.11 23.03 -11.35
N LYS A 237 -0.44 22.20 -10.54
CA LYS A 237 0.62 21.30 -11.00
C LYS A 237 -0.04 19.98 -11.36
N ARG A 238 -0.18 19.72 -12.65
CA ARG A 238 -0.80 18.49 -13.18
C ARG A 238 0.13 17.28 -13.04
N PRO A 239 -0.40 16.06 -13.05
CA PRO A 239 0.42 14.85 -13.23
C PRO A 239 1.27 14.92 -14.51
N PRO A 240 2.49 14.33 -14.51
CA PRO A 240 3.18 13.72 -13.37
C PRO A 240 3.91 14.73 -12.47
N SER A 241 3.88 16.04 -12.77
CA SER A 241 4.59 17.05 -11.97
C SER A 241 4.06 17.15 -10.53
N SER A 242 2.79 16.84 -10.30
CA SER A 242 2.18 16.76 -8.96
C SER A 242 2.90 15.77 -8.05
N ALA A 243 3.36 14.64 -8.58
CA ALA A 243 4.09 13.61 -7.83
C ALA A 243 5.51 14.04 -7.47
N ASN A 244 6.16 14.85 -8.32
CA ASN A 244 7.58 15.18 -8.23
C ASN A 244 7.87 16.41 -7.37
N LEU A 245 7.02 17.44 -7.47
CA LEU A 245 7.33 18.76 -6.92
C LEU A 245 7.39 18.72 -5.38
N ARG A 246 8.62 18.79 -4.84
CA ARG A 246 8.88 18.86 -3.39
C ARG A 246 8.16 17.76 -2.61
N ASN A 247 8.18 16.54 -3.17
CA ASN A 247 7.58 15.36 -2.57
C ASN A 247 8.65 14.38 -2.07
N PRO A 248 8.98 14.42 -0.77
CA PRO A 248 9.97 13.53 -0.18
C PRO A 248 9.46 12.09 -0.01
N TYR A 249 8.16 11.86 -0.13
CA TYR A 249 7.50 10.58 0.16
C TYR A 249 7.21 9.76 -1.11
N ARG A 250 7.76 10.17 -2.26
CA ARG A 250 7.41 9.65 -3.60
C ARG A 250 7.59 8.14 -3.81
N GLU A 251 8.35 7.44 -2.96
CA GLU A 251 8.50 5.98 -2.97
C GLU A 251 7.88 5.27 -1.74
N TRP A 252 7.09 5.98 -0.94
CA TRP A 252 6.33 5.40 0.18
C TRP A 252 5.14 4.59 -0.33
N ILE A 253 4.58 3.75 0.53
CA ILE A 253 3.63 2.67 0.20
C ILE A 253 2.27 3.16 -0.31
N GLY A 254 1.97 4.45 -0.21
CA GLY A 254 0.65 5.00 -0.46
C GLY A 254 0.05 4.67 -1.84
N ALA A 255 0.86 4.58 -2.90
CA ALA A 255 0.39 4.06 -4.20
C ALA A 255 0.05 2.56 -4.13
N GLN A 256 0.90 1.75 -3.50
CA GLN A 256 0.74 0.29 -3.42
C GLN A 256 -0.62 -0.13 -2.84
N ILE A 257 -1.13 0.58 -1.82
CA ILE A 257 -2.40 0.24 -1.18
C ILE A 257 -3.63 0.48 -2.06
N ARG A 258 -3.47 1.19 -3.18
CA ARG A 258 -4.58 1.51 -4.11
C ARG A 258 -4.70 0.50 -5.25
N ALA A 259 -3.68 -0.34 -5.41
CA ALA A 259 -3.52 -1.31 -6.49
C ALA A 259 -4.70 -2.28 -6.62
N ASP A 260 -5.36 -2.57 -5.50
CA ASP A 260 -6.29 -3.67 -5.36
C ASP A 260 -7.40 -3.65 -6.40
N PHE A 261 -8.05 -2.50 -6.52
CA PHE A 261 -9.18 -2.32 -7.42
C PHE A 261 -8.80 -2.62 -8.87
N PHE A 262 -7.62 -2.17 -9.33
CA PHE A 262 -7.16 -2.39 -10.70
C PHE A 262 -6.84 -3.86 -10.98
N GLY A 263 -6.41 -4.61 -9.96
CA GLY A 263 -6.27 -6.07 -10.03
C GLY A 263 -7.61 -6.79 -10.11
N TYR A 264 -8.62 -6.33 -9.36
CA TYR A 264 -9.96 -6.95 -9.32
C TYR A 264 -10.66 -6.92 -10.67
N ILE A 265 -10.56 -5.79 -11.39
CA ILE A 265 -11.30 -5.56 -12.63
C ILE A 265 -10.63 -6.13 -13.89
N ALA A 266 -9.39 -6.64 -13.78
CA ALA A 266 -8.62 -7.14 -14.91
C ALA A 266 -8.14 -8.59 -14.67
N PRO A 267 -9.03 -9.57 -14.37
CA PRO A 267 -8.65 -10.93 -14.02
C PRO A 267 -7.83 -11.62 -15.12
N GLY A 268 -6.63 -12.07 -14.78
CA GLY A 268 -5.67 -12.72 -15.69
C GLY A 268 -4.99 -11.79 -16.71
N ASN A 269 -5.25 -10.47 -16.67
CA ASN A 269 -4.66 -9.48 -17.55
C ASN A 269 -3.73 -8.51 -16.79
N ALA A 270 -2.58 -9.03 -16.37
CA ALA A 270 -1.57 -8.29 -15.59
C ALA A 270 -1.09 -6.98 -16.29
N GLU A 271 -0.97 -6.99 -17.61
CA GLU A 271 -0.57 -5.80 -18.38
C GLU A 271 -1.58 -4.66 -18.22
N LEU A 272 -2.88 -4.97 -18.29
CA LEU A 272 -3.93 -3.96 -18.13
C LEU A 272 -4.04 -3.46 -16.70
N SER A 273 -4.03 -4.37 -15.71
CA SER A 273 -4.09 -3.98 -14.29
C SER A 273 -2.90 -3.09 -13.92
N SER A 274 -1.69 -3.44 -14.35
CA SER A 274 -0.50 -2.65 -14.05
C SER A 274 -0.46 -1.33 -14.81
N GLU A 275 -1.02 -1.25 -16.02
CA GLU A 275 -1.11 0.02 -16.73
C GLU A 275 -2.12 0.97 -16.07
N MET A 276 -3.28 0.47 -15.63
CA MET A 276 -4.25 1.27 -14.86
C MET A 276 -3.65 1.75 -13.53
N ALA A 277 -2.99 0.86 -12.80
CA ALA A 277 -2.24 1.19 -11.59
C ALA A 277 -1.15 2.24 -11.85
N TRP A 278 -0.44 2.19 -12.98
CA TRP A 278 0.54 3.23 -13.32
C TRP A 278 -0.12 4.61 -13.51
N ARG A 279 -1.29 4.65 -14.16
CA ARG A 279 -2.02 5.92 -14.38
C ARG A 279 -2.40 6.56 -13.04
N ASP A 280 -2.90 5.75 -12.11
CA ASP A 280 -3.23 6.15 -10.75
C ASP A 280 -1.99 6.54 -9.92
N ALA A 281 -0.95 5.70 -9.90
CA ALA A 281 0.31 5.96 -9.21
C ALA A 281 0.98 7.28 -9.61
N SER A 282 0.97 7.57 -10.91
CA SER A 282 1.75 8.68 -11.49
C SER A 282 1.32 10.09 -11.03
N ILE A 283 0.16 10.21 -10.36
CA ILE A 283 -0.30 11.51 -9.85
C ILE A 283 0.39 11.90 -8.54
N SER A 284 0.87 10.93 -7.75
CA SER A 284 1.44 11.18 -6.42
C SER A 284 2.78 10.51 -6.16
N HIS A 285 3.15 9.47 -6.91
CA HIS A 285 4.34 8.67 -6.68
C HIS A 285 5.26 8.61 -7.91
N THR A 286 6.49 8.15 -7.67
CA THR A 286 7.50 7.90 -8.70
C THR A 286 8.23 6.58 -8.42
N LYS A 287 8.95 6.03 -9.40
CA LYS A 287 9.88 4.90 -9.21
C LYS A 287 9.28 3.77 -8.37
N ASN A 288 9.91 3.36 -7.25
CA ASN A 288 9.46 2.22 -6.46
C ASN A 288 8.05 2.41 -5.89
N GLY A 289 7.58 3.64 -5.66
CA GLY A 289 6.18 3.91 -5.29
C GLY A 289 5.21 3.50 -6.40
N ILE A 290 5.51 3.88 -7.66
CA ILE A 290 4.75 3.43 -8.83
C ILE A 290 4.84 1.90 -8.98
N TYR A 291 6.04 1.34 -8.80
CA TYR A 291 6.26 -0.09 -9.00
C TYR A 291 5.51 -0.94 -7.98
N GLY A 292 5.35 -0.48 -6.75
CA GLY A 292 4.54 -1.14 -5.73
C GLY A 292 3.11 -1.36 -6.19
N GLU A 293 2.47 -0.29 -6.70
CA GLU A 293 1.09 -0.37 -7.18
C GLU A 293 0.97 -1.29 -8.40
N MET A 294 1.86 -1.13 -9.38
CA MET A 294 1.89 -1.97 -10.58
C MET A 294 2.08 -3.46 -10.24
N LEU A 295 2.96 -3.77 -9.28
CA LEU A 295 3.28 -5.12 -8.84
C LEU A 295 2.07 -5.79 -8.17
N ILE A 296 1.44 -5.11 -7.20
CA ILE A 296 0.28 -5.67 -6.47
C ILE A 296 -0.94 -5.82 -7.39
N ALA A 297 -1.20 -4.86 -8.28
CA ALA A 297 -2.32 -4.95 -9.22
C ALA A 297 -2.18 -6.18 -10.14
N ALA A 298 -0.96 -6.45 -10.62
CA ALA A 298 -0.66 -7.65 -11.41
C ALA A 298 -0.76 -8.95 -10.60
N MET A 299 -0.34 -8.95 -9.32
CA MET A 299 -0.50 -10.09 -8.42
C MET A 299 -1.99 -10.43 -8.23
N LEU A 300 -2.83 -9.43 -8.01
CA LEU A 300 -4.28 -9.63 -7.85
C LEU A 300 -4.96 -10.08 -9.15
N SER A 301 -4.56 -9.52 -10.28
CA SER A 301 -4.98 -10.00 -11.60
C SER A 301 -4.64 -11.48 -11.78
N ALA A 302 -3.42 -11.89 -11.41
CA ALA A 302 -2.98 -13.29 -11.49
C ALA A 302 -3.71 -14.21 -10.49
N ALA A 303 -3.98 -13.71 -9.28
CA ALA A 303 -4.71 -14.42 -8.22
C ALA A 303 -6.14 -14.79 -8.63
N ALA A 304 -6.76 -14.01 -9.52
CA ALA A 304 -8.07 -14.32 -10.06
C ALA A 304 -8.09 -15.65 -10.84
N VAL A 305 -6.96 -16.03 -11.46
CA VAL A 305 -6.85 -17.17 -12.38
C VAL A 305 -5.84 -18.25 -11.96
N SER A 306 -5.14 -18.06 -10.83
CA SER A 306 -4.13 -18.99 -10.33
C SER A 306 -4.18 -19.13 -8.82
N ARG A 307 -3.83 -20.32 -8.32
CA ARG A 307 -3.59 -20.59 -6.89
C ARG A 307 -2.09 -20.76 -6.59
N ASP A 308 -1.23 -20.73 -7.61
CA ASP A 308 0.21 -20.86 -7.45
C ASP A 308 0.78 -19.49 -7.01
N MET A 309 1.21 -19.42 -5.75
CA MET A 309 1.70 -18.17 -5.16
C MET A 309 3.03 -17.71 -5.76
N LEU A 310 3.90 -18.65 -6.17
CA LEU A 310 5.13 -18.29 -6.86
C LEU A 310 4.81 -17.69 -8.23
N TYR A 311 3.82 -18.25 -8.95
CA TYR A 311 3.35 -17.67 -10.20
C TYR A 311 2.74 -16.27 -10.01
N ILE A 312 1.94 -16.08 -8.95
CA ILE A 312 1.32 -14.78 -8.63
C ILE A 312 2.40 -13.71 -8.41
N ILE A 313 3.35 -13.97 -7.50
CA ILE A 313 4.44 -13.03 -7.17
C ILE A 313 5.32 -12.76 -8.41
N LYS A 314 5.69 -13.80 -9.16
CA LYS A 314 6.48 -13.65 -10.39
C LYS A 314 5.74 -12.87 -11.48
N THR A 315 4.40 -12.96 -11.53
CA THR A 315 3.59 -12.14 -12.43
C THR A 315 3.67 -10.67 -12.04
N GLY A 316 3.59 -10.34 -10.75
CA GLY A 316 3.83 -8.97 -10.26
C GLY A 316 5.21 -8.44 -10.65
N LEU A 317 6.27 -9.21 -10.35
CA LEU A 317 7.66 -8.87 -10.71
C LEU A 317 7.87 -8.60 -12.21
N SER A 318 7.14 -9.30 -13.08
CA SER A 318 7.27 -9.12 -14.53
C SER A 318 6.73 -7.80 -15.07
N MET A 319 5.95 -7.05 -14.25
CA MET A 319 5.33 -5.78 -14.65
C MET A 319 6.13 -4.54 -14.22
N ILE A 320 7.26 -4.73 -13.53
CA ILE A 320 8.14 -3.66 -13.05
C ILE A 320 9.56 -3.80 -13.63
N PRO A 321 10.42 -2.77 -13.56
CA PRO A 321 11.78 -2.85 -14.08
C PRO A 321 12.59 -3.94 -13.38
N GLU A 322 13.21 -4.84 -14.17
CA GLU A 322 14.00 -5.98 -13.67
C GLU A 322 15.24 -5.52 -12.87
N LYS A 323 15.75 -4.33 -13.19
CA LYS A 323 16.88 -3.68 -12.50
C LYS A 323 16.44 -2.58 -11.53
N SER A 324 15.28 -2.72 -10.87
CA SER A 324 14.85 -1.83 -9.77
C SER A 324 15.23 -2.37 -8.39
N ARG A 325 15.31 -1.48 -7.40
CA ARG A 325 15.49 -1.85 -5.99
C ARG A 325 14.35 -2.75 -5.51
N LEU A 326 13.09 -2.41 -5.84
CA LEU A 326 11.93 -3.22 -5.48
C LEU A 326 12.05 -4.65 -6.05
N TYR A 327 12.33 -4.80 -7.35
CA TYR A 327 12.48 -6.12 -7.97
C TYR A 327 13.56 -6.95 -7.25
N ALA A 328 14.74 -6.38 -7.01
CA ALA A 328 15.84 -7.06 -6.35
C ALA A 328 15.47 -7.55 -4.93
N ARG A 329 14.69 -6.76 -4.19
CA ARG A 329 14.29 -7.07 -2.81
C ARG A 329 13.21 -8.16 -2.75
N ILE A 330 12.23 -8.13 -3.64
CA ILE A 330 11.24 -9.21 -3.74
C ILE A 330 11.89 -10.51 -4.24
N HIS A 331 12.79 -10.43 -5.22
CA HIS A 331 13.57 -11.59 -5.66
C HIS A 331 14.36 -12.22 -4.51
N ARG A 332 14.92 -11.40 -3.62
CA ARG A 332 15.65 -11.88 -2.43
C ARG A 332 14.75 -12.64 -1.46
N VAL A 333 13.49 -12.24 -1.28
CA VAL A 333 12.50 -12.98 -0.46
C VAL A 333 12.19 -14.34 -1.10
N LEU A 334 12.03 -14.39 -2.44
CA LEU A 334 11.85 -15.66 -3.16
C LEU A 334 13.05 -16.60 -2.99
N GLU A 335 14.28 -16.09 -3.05
CA GLU A 335 15.50 -16.86 -2.81
C GLU A 335 15.56 -17.43 -1.38
N TRP A 336 15.18 -16.63 -0.37
CA TRP A 336 15.13 -17.10 1.01
C TRP A 336 14.13 -18.25 1.17
N TYR A 337 12.95 -18.10 0.57
CA TYR A 337 11.94 -19.15 0.59
C TYR A 337 12.41 -20.44 -0.11
N ASP A 338 12.98 -20.32 -1.31
CA ASP A 338 13.46 -21.47 -2.11
C ASP A 338 14.65 -22.20 -1.42
N SER A 339 15.51 -21.46 -0.72
CA SER A 339 16.62 -22.02 0.06
C SER A 339 16.22 -22.58 1.43
N GLY A 340 14.92 -22.55 1.78
CA GLY A 340 14.42 -23.13 3.02
C GLY A 340 14.70 -22.31 4.27
N VAL A 341 14.95 -21.00 4.14
CA VAL A 341 15.03 -20.09 5.30
C VAL A 341 13.68 -20.10 6.02
N ASP A 342 13.67 -20.31 7.33
CA ASP A 342 12.43 -20.31 8.13
C ASP A 342 11.83 -18.89 8.26
N LEU A 343 10.55 -18.82 8.63
CA LEU A 343 9.78 -17.57 8.71
C LEU A 343 10.43 -16.53 9.65
N GLU A 344 10.88 -16.95 10.83
CA GLU A 344 11.44 -16.04 11.82
C GLU A 344 12.76 -15.46 11.31
N SER A 345 13.61 -16.30 10.72
CA SER A 345 14.85 -15.89 10.06
C SER A 345 14.59 -14.95 8.88
N ALA A 346 13.59 -15.20 8.04
CA ALA A 346 13.24 -14.32 6.91
C ALA A 346 12.76 -12.95 7.41
N MET A 347 11.90 -12.92 8.42
CA MET A 347 11.43 -11.68 9.05
C MET A 347 12.59 -10.90 9.67
N ASN A 348 13.50 -11.58 10.39
CA ASN A 348 14.70 -10.95 10.95
C ASN A 348 15.61 -10.37 9.87
N LYS A 349 15.71 -11.00 8.69
CA LYS A 349 16.47 -10.43 7.55
C LYS A 349 15.85 -9.15 7.00
N ILE A 350 14.52 -9.01 6.99
CA ILE A 350 13.86 -7.74 6.62
C ILE A 350 14.24 -6.65 7.63
N HIS A 351 14.14 -6.93 8.93
CA HIS A 351 14.52 -6.01 10.02
C HIS A 351 16.02 -5.69 10.08
N GLN A 352 16.88 -6.50 9.47
CA GLN A 352 18.30 -6.19 9.29
C GLN A 352 18.55 -5.22 8.12
N LEU A 353 17.67 -5.22 7.12
CA LEU A 353 17.78 -4.36 5.94
C LEU A 353 17.07 -3.02 6.15
N TYR A 354 16.01 -3.00 6.94
CA TYR A 354 15.13 -1.86 7.14
C TYR A 354 14.80 -1.72 8.63
N ASN A 355 14.75 -0.49 9.12
CA ASN A 355 14.52 -0.19 10.52
C ASN A 355 13.14 0.46 10.72
N GLU A 356 12.16 -0.31 11.19
CA GLU A 356 10.79 0.16 11.47
C GLU A 356 10.69 1.37 12.44
N LYS A 357 11.79 1.72 13.13
CA LYS A 357 11.84 2.93 13.99
C LYS A 357 12.07 4.21 13.19
N LEU A 358 12.51 4.10 11.94
CA LEU A 358 12.67 5.22 11.02
C LEU A 358 11.38 5.35 10.20
N PRO A 359 10.68 6.50 10.24
CA PRO A 359 9.43 6.69 9.49
C PRO A 359 9.56 6.39 8.00
N HIS A 360 10.72 6.71 7.41
CA HIS A 360 11.05 6.37 6.02
C HIS A 360 10.98 4.87 5.78
N ASP A 361 11.77 4.07 6.49
CA ASP A 361 11.77 2.61 6.33
C ASP A 361 10.43 1.97 6.71
N TRP A 362 9.74 2.51 7.73
CA TRP A 362 8.44 2.02 8.18
C TRP A 362 7.37 2.06 7.07
N CYS A 363 7.27 3.19 6.37
CA CYS A 363 6.23 3.42 5.35
C CYS A 363 6.76 3.26 3.91
N HIS A 364 8.04 2.96 3.68
CA HIS A 364 8.57 2.78 2.33
C HIS A 364 7.91 1.57 1.64
N THR A 365 7.59 1.69 0.35
CA THR A 365 7.05 0.60 -0.48
C THR A 365 7.83 -0.71 -0.36
N ILE A 366 9.16 -0.65 -0.38
CA ILE A 366 10.01 -1.84 -0.53
C ILE A 366 9.89 -2.83 0.64
N PRO A 367 10.14 -2.45 1.91
CA PRO A 367 10.01 -3.37 3.04
C PRO A 367 8.59 -3.92 3.17
N ASN A 368 7.58 -3.11 2.92
CA ASN A 368 6.18 -3.53 2.99
C ASN A 368 5.83 -4.54 1.88
N ALA A 369 6.29 -4.31 0.64
CA ALA A 369 6.16 -5.31 -0.43
C ALA A 369 6.88 -6.63 -0.12
N MET A 370 8.04 -6.58 0.56
CA MET A 370 8.74 -7.78 1.04
C MET A 370 7.90 -8.54 2.07
N ILE A 371 7.26 -7.83 3.00
CA ILE A 371 6.38 -8.41 4.03
C ILE A 371 5.15 -9.05 3.38
N VAL A 372 4.51 -8.40 2.41
CA VAL A 372 3.40 -8.99 1.63
C VAL A 372 3.85 -10.29 0.98
N CYS A 373 4.99 -10.31 0.29
CA CYS A 373 5.51 -11.53 -0.34
C CYS A 373 5.82 -12.63 0.70
N MET A 374 6.40 -12.27 1.85
CA MET A 374 6.66 -13.20 2.94
C MET A 374 5.35 -13.80 3.50
N GLY A 375 4.34 -12.97 3.78
CA GLY A 375 3.03 -13.42 4.26
C GLY A 375 2.38 -14.43 3.31
N LEU A 376 2.45 -14.17 2.01
CA LEU A 376 1.90 -15.04 0.98
C LEU A 376 2.65 -16.38 0.84
N LEU A 377 3.99 -16.37 0.87
CA LEU A 377 4.82 -17.57 0.69
C LEU A 377 4.79 -18.49 1.92
N TYR A 378 5.01 -17.91 3.10
CA TYR A 378 5.09 -18.66 4.36
C TYR A 378 3.71 -18.99 4.95
N GLY A 379 2.67 -18.29 4.49
CA GLY A 379 1.28 -18.56 4.83
C GLY A 379 0.70 -19.81 4.17
N SER A 380 1.30 -20.32 3.09
CA SER A 380 0.92 -21.59 2.44
C SER A 380 -0.56 -21.66 2.01
N LEU A 381 -1.10 -20.55 1.50
CA LEU A 381 -2.51 -20.36 1.14
C LEU A 381 -3.51 -20.46 2.32
N ASP A 382 -3.03 -20.48 3.56
CA ASP A 382 -3.88 -20.35 4.75
C ASP A 382 -4.17 -18.86 5.01
N PHE A 383 -5.45 -18.48 4.91
CA PHE A 383 -5.87 -17.08 5.03
C PHE A 383 -5.41 -16.43 6.33
N GLU A 384 -5.69 -17.09 7.46
CA GLU A 384 -5.40 -16.59 8.81
C GLU A 384 -3.92 -16.51 9.08
N LYS A 385 -3.18 -17.56 8.74
CA LYS A 385 -1.73 -17.60 8.90
C LYS A 385 -1.08 -16.48 8.09
N SER A 386 -1.55 -16.23 6.87
CA SER A 386 -0.93 -15.26 5.96
C SER A 386 -1.14 -13.82 6.44
N ILE A 387 -2.37 -13.42 6.79
CA ILE A 387 -2.62 -12.08 7.34
C ILE A 387 -1.96 -11.90 8.71
N GLY A 388 -1.90 -12.98 9.51
CA GLY A 388 -1.20 -12.98 10.80
C GLY A 388 0.30 -12.75 10.64
N ILE A 389 0.96 -13.38 9.65
CA ILE A 389 2.37 -13.14 9.34
C ILE A 389 2.61 -11.69 8.94
N ALA A 390 1.76 -11.13 8.08
CA ALA A 390 1.88 -9.75 7.61
C ALA A 390 1.82 -8.74 8.76
N VAL A 391 0.86 -8.90 9.68
CA VAL A 391 0.68 -7.99 10.82
C VAL A 391 1.74 -8.20 11.90
N MET A 392 2.15 -9.45 12.18
CA MET A 392 3.21 -9.73 13.15
C MET A 392 4.60 -9.21 12.70
N ALA A 393 4.78 -8.88 11.42
CA ALA A 393 6.04 -8.36 10.91
C ALA A 393 6.37 -6.94 11.40
N GLY A 394 5.38 -6.19 11.90
CA GLY A 394 5.51 -4.75 12.16
C GLY A 394 5.41 -3.95 10.86
N PHE A 395 6.14 -2.84 10.77
CA PHE A 395 6.01 -1.88 9.67
C PHE A 395 4.57 -1.39 9.51
N ASP A 396 4.06 -1.26 8.29
CA ASP A 396 2.74 -0.71 8.00
C ASP A 396 1.67 -1.81 8.04
N THR A 397 1.14 -2.08 9.24
CA THR A 397 0.50 -3.36 9.56
C THR A 397 -0.87 -3.56 8.92
N ASP A 398 -1.71 -2.52 8.87
CA ASP A 398 -3.00 -2.53 8.18
C ASP A 398 -2.81 -2.77 6.69
N CYS A 399 -1.97 -1.98 6.03
CA CYS A 399 -1.72 -2.01 4.60
C CYS A 399 -1.20 -3.39 4.14
N ASN A 400 -0.23 -3.95 4.89
CA ASN A 400 0.32 -5.28 4.64
C ASN A 400 -0.74 -6.37 4.86
N GLY A 401 -1.51 -6.29 5.95
CA GLY A 401 -2.60 -7.21 6.24
C GLY A 401 -3.67 -7.17 5.15
N ALA A 402 -4.09 -5.96 4.76
CA ALA A 402 -5.10 -5.69 3.74
C ALA A 402 -4.71 -6.29 2.39
N THR A 403 -3.48 -6.03 1.94
CA THR A 403 -2.97 -6.52 0.65
C THR A 403 -2.87 -8.05 0.62
N VAL A 404 -2.34 -8.67 1.69
CA VAL A 404 -2.26 -10.14 1.79
C VAL A 404 -3.66 -10.76 1.84
N GLY A 405 -4.56 -10.19 2.64
CA GLY A 405 -5.94 -10.63 2.76
C GLY A 405 -6.70 -10.52 1.44
N SER A 406 -6.51 -9.43 0.71
CA SER A 406 -7.06 -9.20 -0.62
C SER A 406 -6.62 -10.25 -1.64
N ILE A 407 -5.31 -10.51 -1.73
CA ILE A 407 -4.76 -11.52 -2.64
C ILE A 407 -5.30 -12.91 -2.32
N LEU A 408 -5.31 -13.31 -1.04
CA LEU A 408 -5.87 -14.61 -0.68
C LEU A 408 -7.38 -14.68 -0.83
N GLY A 409 -8.09 -13.60 -0.55
CA GLY A 409 -9.52 -13.48 -0.84
C GLY A 409 -9.83 -13.72 -2.32
N MET A 410 -9.03 -13.12 -3.21
CA MET A 410 -9.12 -13.34 -4.66
C MET A 410 -8.80 -14.79 -5.05
N VAL A 411 -7.76 -15.39 -4.45
CA VAL A 411 -7.36 -16.79 -4.73
C VAL A 411 -8.45 -17.78 -4.27
N LEU A 412 -8.94 -17.61 -3.04
CA LEU A 412 -9.78 -18.58 -2.33
C LEU A 412 -11.28 -18.40 -2.61
N GLY A 413 -11.74 -17.15 -2.81
CA GLY A 413 -13.16 -16.79 -2.86
C GLY A 413 -13.76 -16.51 -1.47
N ALA A 414 -14.81 -15.71 -1.43
CA ALA A 414 -15.52 -15.30 -0.21
C ALA A 414 -15.98 -16.49 0.64
N ASP A 415 -16.51 -17.55 0.00
CA ASP A 415 -17.07 -18.72 0.69
C ASP A 415 -16.02 -19.52 1.49
N THR A 416 -14.73 -19.28 1.26
CA THR A 416 -13.64 -20.01 1.94
C THR A 416 -13.02 -19.18 3.07
N ILE A 417 -13.31 -17.89 3.17
CA ILE A 417 -12.75 -17.03 4.23
C ILE A 417 -13.40 -17.42 5.57
N PRO A 418 -12.62 -17.71 6.64
CA PRO A 418 -13.21 -18.11 7.91
C PRO A 418 -14.13 -17.03 8.47
N GLU A 419 -15.35 -17.42 8.87
CA GLU A 419 -16.40 -16.48 9.30
C GLU A 419 -15.96 -15.51 10.40
N LYS A 420 -15.07 -15.93 11.30
CA LYS A 420 -14.57 -15.08 12.40
C LYS A 420 -13.85 -13.82 11.90
N TRP A 421 -13.31 -13.83 10.68
CA TRP A 421 -12.62 -12.69 10.08
C TRP A 421 -13.60 -11.73 9.40
N VAL A 422 -14.71 -12.21 8.85
CA VAL A 422 -15.63 -11.39 8.03
C VAL A 422 -16.93 -11.02 8.74
N LYS A 423 -17.40 -11.84 9.68
CA LYS A 423 -18.63 -11.61 10.46
C LYS A 423 -18.58 -10.29 11.25
N PRO A 424 -17.48 -9.89 11.91
CA PRO A 424 -17.43 -8.63 12.64
C PRO A 424 -17.58 -7.38 11.75
N LEU A 425 -17.34 -7.52 10.44
CA LEU A 425 -17.49 -6.42 9.48
C LEU A 425 -18.97 -6.14 9.14
N ASN A 426 -19.88 -7.06 9.47
CA ASN A 426 -21.31 -6.97 9.15
C ASN A 426 -21.62 -6.56 7.70
N ASN A 427 -20.79 -7.05 6.77
CA ASN A 427 -20.85 -6.73 5.34
C ASN A 427 -20.84 -5.21 5.05
N LYS A 428 -20.22 -4.40 5.90
CA LYS A 428 -20.22 -2.94 5.78
C LYS A 428 -18.85 -2.34 5.96
N VAL A 429 -18.60 -1.23 5.25
CA VAL A 429 -17.38 -0.44 5.33
C VAL A 429 -17.71 1.05 5.35
N LYS A 430 -17.07 1.78 6.26
CA LYS A 430 -17.12 3.24 6.30
C LYS A 430 -16.10 3.83 5.35
N SER A 431 -16.45 4.93 4.70
CA SER A 431 -15.56 5.60 3.76
C SER A 431 -15.72 7.12 3.82
N GLY A 432 -14.58 7.81 3.77
CA GLY A 432 -14.50 9.27 3.63
C GLY A 432 -14.62 9.76 2.19
N ILE A 433 -14.81 8.87 1.21
CA ILE A 433 -15.07 9.27 -0.18
C ILE A 433 -16.47 9.92 -0.25
N ASP A 434 -16.53 11.12 -0.81
CA ASP A 434 -17.77 11.88 -0.96
C ASP A 434 -18.85 11.06 -1.70
N GLY A 435 -20.07 11.09 -1.14
CA GLY A 435 -21.21 10.32 -1.63
C GLY A 435 -21.25 8.84 -1.25
N ILE A 436 -20.28 8.31 -0.47
CA ILE A 436 -20.27 6.91 -0.03
C ILE A 436 -20.69 6.76 1.44
N GLY A 437 -19.91 7.31 2.38
CA GLY A 437 -20.21 7.27 3.82
C GLY A 437 -20.16 5.87 4.44
N LEU A 438 -21.23 5.07 4.27
CA LEU A 438 -21.31 3.68 4.73
C LEU A 438 -21.84 2.82 3.57
N ALA A 439 -21.03 1.89 3.09
CA ALA A 439 -21.37 1.01 1.97
C ALA A 439 -21.42 -0.45 2.38
N GLU A 440 -22.21 -1.24 1.65
CA GLU A 440 -22.17 -2.70 1.76
C GLU A 440 -21.00 -3.25 0.94
N ILE A 441 -20.21 -4.15 1.54
CA ILE A 441 -19.04 -4.75 0.88
C ILE A 441 -19.47 -5.58 -0.33
N SER A 442 -20.61 -6.27 -0.23
CA SER A 442 -21.22 -7.00 -1.35
C SER A 442 -21.66 -6.09 -2.50
N ASP A 443 -22.21 -4.89 -2.22
CA ASP A 443 -22.57 -3.93 -3.29
C ASP A 443 -21.32 -3.41 -4.02
N LEU A 444 -20.26 -3.09 -3.27
CA LEU A 444 -18.98 -2.70 -3.86
C LEU A 444 -18.40 -3.81 -4.76
N ALA A 445 -18.50 -5.07 -4.32
CA ALA A 445 -18.09 -6.23 -5.11
C ALA A 445 -18.95 -6.39 -6.38
N ASP A 446 -20.28 -6.28 -6.28
CA ASP A 446 -21.19 -6.33 -7.43
C ASP A 446 -20.87 -5.26 -8.48
N ARG A 447 -20.64 -4.03 -8.04
CA ARG A 447 -20.27 -2.91 -8.93
C ARG A 447 -18.91 -3.14 -9.58
N THR A 448 -17.96 -3.69 -8.83
CA THR A 448 -16.65 -4.09 -9.35
C THR A 448 -16.79 -5.20 -10.41
N VAL A 449 -17.64 -6.20 -10.20
CA VAL A 449 -17.90 -7.26 -11.19
C VAL A 449 -18.50 -6.69 -12.48
N ARG A 450 -19.42 -5.72 -12.40
CA ARG A 450 -19.98 -5.06 -13.59
C ARG A 450 -18.90 -4.38 -14.43
N ILE A 451 -17.95 -3.71 -13.78
CA ILE A 451 -16.79 -3.08 -14.45
C ILE A 451 -15.85 -4.15 -15.03
N ALA A 452 -15.54 -5.20 -14.26
CA ALA A 452 -14.70 -6.30 -14.75
C ALA A 452 -15.28 -6.94 -16.02
N LYS A 453 -16.61 -7.11 -16.09
CA LYS A 453 -17.30 -7.66 -17.26
C LYS A 453 -17.30 -6.71 -18.45
N SER A 454 -17.44 -5.40 -18.24
CA SER A 454 -17.38 -4.43 -19.34
C SER A 454 -16.00 -4.39 -19.97
N ILE A 455 -14.94 -4.46 -19.16
CA ILE A 455 -13.54 -4.53 -19.63
C ILE A 455 -13.26 -5.82 -20.41
N ARG A 456 -13.78 -6.97 -19.98
CA ARG A 456 -13.60 -8.25 -20.68
C ARG A 456 -14.31 -8.33 -22.05
N SER A 457 -15.31 -7.49 -22.26
CA SER A 457 -16.13 -7.49 -23.48
C SER A 457 -15.53 -6.66 -24.62
N HIS A 458 -14.41 -5.98 -24.36
CA HIS A 458 -13.61 -5.20 -25.31
C HIS A 458 -12.23 -5.85 -25.46
#